data_AF-A0A437N966-F1
#
_entry.id   AF-A0A437N966-F1
#
_cell.length_a   1.000
_cell.length_b   1.000
_cell.length_c   1.000
_cell.angle_alpha   90.00
_cell.angle_beta   90.00
_cell.angle_gamma   90.00
#
_symmetry.space_group_name_H-M   'P 1'
#
loop_
_entity.id
_entity.type
_entity.pdbx_description
1 polymer ?
#
loop_
_entity_poly.entity_id
_entity_poly.type
_entity_poly.pdbx_seq_one_letter_code
_entity_poly.pdbx_strand_id
1 'polypeptide(L)' 'MPSFPQYLRGLACGAIKKNGKPCGMTTLGANGRCKFHGGASTGPRTPEGRAKALENLKLGRLKRGKS' A
#
# COMPACT_ATOMS: atom_id res chain seq x y z
N MET A 1 5.70 6.98 -21.61
CA MET A 1 5.96 7.28 -20.19
C MET A 1 6.58 6.06 -19.55
N PRO A 2 7.76 6.13 -18.91
CA PRO A 2 8.35 4.97 -18.27
C PRO A 2 7.37 4.44 -17.23
N SER A 3 7.03 3.16 -17.31
CA SER A 3 6.11 2.46 -16.40
C SER A 3 6.59 2.44 -14.95
N PHE A 4 7.84 2.83 -14.71
CA PHE A 4 8.47 2.89 -13.40
C PHE A 4 9.23 4.22 -13.21
N PRO A 5 8.92 5.00 -12.16
CA PRO A 5 9.61 6.25 -11.89
C PRO A 5 11.10 6.04 -11.58
N GLN A 6 11.99 6.80 -12.22
CA GLN A 6 13.44 6.64 -12.04
C GLN A 6 13.88 6.90 -10.60
N TYR A 7 13.20 7.77 -9.85
CA TYR A 7 13.49 8.05 -8.45
C TYR A 7 13.22 6.86 -7.51
N LEU A 8 12.48 5.84 -7.96
CA LEU A 8 12.23 4.61 -7.19
C LEU A 8 13.25 3.50 -7.46
N ARG A 9 14.19 3.72 -8.38
CA ARG A 9 15.21 2.72 -8.74
C ARG A 9 16.22 2.57 -7.61
N GLY A 10 16.43 1.35 -7.13
CA GLY A 10 17.37 1.06 -6.05
C GLY A 10 16.85 1.35 -4.64
N LEU A 11 15.63 1.90 -4.50
CA LEU A 11 14.99 2.07 -3.21
C LEU A 11 14.40 0.75 -2.70
N ALA A 12 14.41 0.59 -1.38
CA ALA A 12 13.71 -0.50 -0.71
C ALA A 12 12.30 -0.06 -0.30
N CYS A 13 11.38 -1.03 -0.18
CA CYS A 13 9.98 -0.76 0.15
C CYS A 13 9.81 -0.06 1.51
N GLY A 14 10.68 -0.32 2.48
CA GLY A 14 10.71 0.36 3.79
C GLY A 14 9.53 0.08 4.72
N ALA A 15 8.47 -0.60 4.25
CA ALA A 15 7.31 -0.95 5.06
C ALA A 15 7.71 -1.87 6.23
N ILE A 16 7.15 -1.62 7.41
CA ILE A 16 7.39 -2.44 8.59
C ILE A 16 6.67 -3.77 8.43
N LYS A 17 7.45 -4.85 8.43
CA LYS A 17 6.92 -6.22 8.38
C LYS A 17 6.31 -6.59 9.74
N LYS A 18 5.56 -7.69 9.79
CA LYS A 18 5.03 -8.26 11.05
C LYS A 18 6.10 -8.51 12.12
N ASN A 19 7.35 -8.73 11.70
CA ASN A 19 8.49 -8.95 12.58
C ASN A 19 9.22 -7.65 13.01
N GLY A 20 8.63 -6.48 12.78
CA GLY A 20 9.18 -5.17 13.18
C GLY A 20 10.33 -4.65 12.31
N LYS A 21 10.88 -5.45 11.40
CA LYS A 21 11.98 -5.03 10.52
C LYS A 21 11.45 -4.34 9.25
N PRO A 22 12.17 -3.33 8.71
CA PRO A 22 11.80 -2.73 7.44
C PRO A 22 11.89 -3.73 6.28
N CYS A 23 11.06 -3.54 5.26
CA CYS A 23 11.05 -4.36 4.07
C CYS A 23 12.21 -3.96 3.13
N GLY A 24 13.17 -4.87 2.94
CA GLY A 24 14.33 -4.70 2.05
C GLY A 24 14.07 -5.05 0.58
N MET A 25 12.83 -5.27 0.17
CA MET A 25 12.52 -5.61 -1.23
C MET A 25 12.67 -4.37 -2.12
N THR A 26 13.48 -4.49 -3.18
CA THR A 26 13.77 -3.42 -4.16
C THR A 26 12.87 -3.47 -5.40
N THR A 27 12.11 -4.56 -5.56
CA THR A 27 11.06 -4.65 -6.59
C THR A 27 9.84 -3.84 -6.15
N LEU A 28 9.86 -2.54 -6.47
CA LEU A 28 8.79 -1.61 -6.16
C LEU A 28 7.80 -1.49 -7.32
N GLY A 29 6.54 -1.21 -6.99
CA GLY A 29 5.58 -0.67 -7.95
C GLY A 29 5.74 0.84 -8.09
N ALA A 30 4.97 1.45 -8.99
CA ALA A 30 4.97 2.91 -9.19
C ALA A 30 4.65 3.72 -7.91
N ASN A 31 3.99 3.08 -6.94
CA ASN A 31 3.66 3.67 -5.63
C ASN A 31 4.80 3.58 -4.59
N GLY A 32 6.00 3.11 -4.99
CA GLY A 32 7.17 3.01 -4.10
C GLY A 32 7.11 1.89 -3.06
N ARG A 33 6.11 1.02 -3.12
CA ARG A 33 5.98 -0.16 -2.25
C ARG A 33 6.15 -1.44 -3.05
N CYS A 34 6.52 -2.53 -2.40
CA CYS A 34 6.64 -3.84 -3.03
C CYS A 34 5.29 -4.56 -3.12
N LYS A 35 5.23 -5.65 -3.90
CA LYS A 35 4.00 -6.44 -4.11
C LYS A 35 3.28 -6.85 -2.81
N PHE A 36 4.04 -7.16 -1.77
CA PHE A 36 3.51 -7.61 -0.47
C PHE A 36 2.96 -6.47 0.40
N HIS A 37 3.37 -5.23 0.14
CA HIS A 37 2.95 -4.06 0.91
C HIS A 37 2.09 -3.11 0.07
N GLY A 38 1.36 -3.65 -0.91
CA GLY A 38 0.41 -2.88 -1.73
C GLY A 38 1.00 -2.23 -2.98
N GLY A 39 2.26 -2.53 -3.33
CA GLY A 39 2.90 -2.05 -4.56
C GLY A 39 2.21 -2.49 -5.85
N ALA A 40 1.55 -3.66 -5.82
CA ALA A 40 0.73 -4.16 -6.92
C ALA A 40 -0.76 -3.76 -6.80
N SER A 41 -1.16 -3.10 -5.70
CA SER A 41 -2.54 -2.67 -5.53
C SER A 41 -2.81 -1.46 -6.42
N THR A 42 -3.88 -1.56 -7.20
CA THR A 42 -4.34 -0.48 -8.09
C THR A 42 -5.45 0.35 -7.46
N GLY A 43 -5.85 0.00 -6.23
CA GLY A 43 -6.99 0.59 -5.54
C GLY A 43 -8.34 0.25 -6.19
N PRO A 44 -9.44 0.66 -5.55
CA PRO A 44 -10.78 0.51 -6.12
C PRO A 44 -10.97 1.43 -7.34
N ARG A 45 -11.21 0.83 -8.50
CA ARG A 45 -11.44 1.56 -9.76
C ARG A 45 -12.90 1.99 -9.97
N THR A 46 -13.86 1.26 -9.39
CA THR A 46 -15.29 1.53 -9.53
C THR A 46 -15.83 2.45 -8.43
N PRO A 47 -16.91 3.21 -8.69
CA PRO A 47 -17.55 4.03 -7.67
C PRO A 47 -18.04 3.21 -6.47
N GLU A 48 -18.62 2.01 -6.68
CA GLU A 48 -19.06 1.19 -5.54
C GLU A 48 -17.86 0.67 -4.74
N GLY A 49 -16.76 0.32 -5.41
CA GLY A 49 -15.53 -0.11 -4.75
C GLY A 49 -14.92 0.99 -3.88
N ARG A 50 -14.98 2.25 -4.34
CA ARG A 50 -14.53 3.41 -3.57
C ARG A 50 -15.43 3.66 -2.35
N ALA A 51 -16.74 3.55 -2.52
CA ALA A 51 -17.70 3.69 -1.41
C ALA A 51 -17.44 2.62 -0.33
N LYS A 52 -17.27 1.35 -0.72
CA LYS A 52 -16.92 0.26 0.21
C LYS A 52 -15.59 0.50 0.92
N ALA A 53 -14.57 1.00 0.21
CA ALA A 53 -13.28 1.32 0.83
C ALA A 53 -13.40 2.42 1.89
N LEU A 54 -14.21 3.46 1.63
CA LEU A 54 -14.48 4.53 2.59
C LEU A 54 -15.28 4.04 3.79
N GLU A 55 -16.27 3.17 3.59
CA GLU A 55 -17.01 2.55 4.68
C GLU A 55 -16.10 1.70 5.57
N ASN A 56 -15.26 0.85 4.97
CA ASN A 56 -14.28 0.05 5.69
C ASN A 56 -13.30 0.91 6.51
N LEU A 57 -12.89 2.07 5.99
CA LEU A 57 -12.05 3.01 6.72
C LEU A 57 -12.76 3.55 7.97
N LYS A 58 -14.04 3.93 7.86
CA LYS A 58 -14.87 4.37 9.00
C LYS A 58 -15.02 3.26 10.04
N LEU A 59 -15.37 2.05 9.60
CA LEU A 59 -15.54 0.88 10.47
C LEU A 59 -14.24 0.52 11.19
N GLY A 60 -13.10 0.52 10.46
CA GLY A 60 -11.78 0.27 11.03
C GLY A 60 -11.40 1.29 12.11
N ARG A 61 -11.70 2.57 11.88
CA ARG A 61 -11.48 3.63 12.88
C ARG A 61 -12.32 3.41 14.14
N LEU A 62 -13.60 3.04 13.98
CA LEU A 62 -14.49 2.76 15.11
C LEU A 62 -14.04 1.52 15.91
N LYS A 63 -13.63 0.45 15.22
CA LYS A 63 -13.11 -0.77 15.87
C LYS A 63 -11.83 -0.51 16.67
N ARG A 64 -10.93 0.30 16.10
CA ARG A 64 -9.61 0.60 16.69
C ARG A 64 -9.68 1.54 17.91
N GLY A 65 -10.79 2.25 18.11
CA GLY A 65 -11.07 3.02 19.33
C GLY A 65 -11.80 2.24 20.42
N LYS A 66 -12.11 0.96 20.18
CA LYS A 66 -12.71 0.03 21.15
C LYS A 66 -11.68 -1.01 21.65
N SER A 67 -10.39 -0.71 21.55
CA SER A 67 -9.29 -1.49 22.13
C SER A 67 -8.68 -0.73 23.29
#